data_AF-A0A2G1VX10-F1
#
_entry.id   AF-A0A2G1VX10-F1
#
_cell.length_a   1.000
_cell.length_b   1.000
_cell.length_c   1.000
_cell.angle_alpha   90.00
_cell.angle_beta   90.00
_cell.angle_gamma   90.00
#
_symmetry.space_group_name_H-M   'P 1'
#
loop_
_entity.id
_entity.type
_entity.pdbx_description
1 polymer ?
#
loop_
_entity_poly.entity_id
_entity_poly.type
_entity_poly.pdbx_seq_one_letter_code
_entity_poly.pdbx_strand_id
1 'polypeptide(L)'
;MNATAVKTGTEGKIWGGGDEQPLKASYGKLMMWFFILSDALTFSGFLAAYGFSRFKFINTWPIADEVFTHFPFLHGVDAPMYYVALMTFILIFSSVTMVLAVDAGHQMKKNKVIWYMFFTIIGGVVFVGSQAWEWANFISGEYGAVETNGGKIIQFVNAEGEQVAIESFAVDLPSDRTRLTRSEALWYESESSLPKYQLAEVIEGFKANPDLLVRTQLIAENGQKTILSREESLAKLENDGMQVVEGANLVHNEYGPPLFADFFFFITGFHGFHVFSGVIINIIIFINVILGTYERRGSYEMVEKVGLYWHFVDLVWVFVFTFFYLV
;
A
#
# COMPACT_ATOMS: atom_id res chain seq x y z
N MET A 1 58.18 8.09 63.97
CA MET A 1 56.76 8.49 63.86
C MET A 1 56.37 8.37 62.39
N ASN A 2 55.72 7.28 62.02
CA ASN A 2 55.13 7.08 60.69
C ASN A 2 53.65 7.45 60.78
N ALA A 3 53.21 8.43 60.01
CA ALA A 3 51.79 8.67 59.75
C ALA A 3 51.53 8.29 58.30
N THR A 4 51.07 7.06 58.08
CA THR A 4 50.65 6.55 56.78
C THR A 4 49.28 7.13 56.48
N ALA A 5 49.22 8.17 55.63
CA ALA A 5 47.95 8.65 55.10
C ALA A 5 47.45 7.64 54.05
N VAL A 6 46.47 6.82 54.44
CA VAL A 6 45.75 5.93 53.55
C VAL A 6 44.99 6.77 52.53
N LYS A 7 45.43 6.76 51.27
CA LYS A 7 44.57 7.20 50.16
C LYS A 7 43.53 6.10 49.96
N THR A 8 42.30 6.36 50.37
CA THR A 8 41.17 5.50 50.05
C THR A 8 40.96 5.52 48.53
N GLY A 9 41.36 4.44 47.87
CA GLY A 9 40.99 4.16 46.49
C GLY A 9 39.48 4.17 46.39
N THR A 10 38.95 4.95 45.46
CA THR A 10 37.56 4.84 45.03
C THR A 10 37.44 3.67 44.05
N GLU A 11 37.83 2.48 44.48
CA GLU A 11 37.40 1.25 43.83
C GLU A 11 35.96 0.99 44.30
N GLY A 12 35.01 1.12 43.37
CA GLY A 12 33.61 0.78 43.64
C GLY A 12 32.61 1.94 43.65
N LYS A 13 32.85 3.07 42.96
CA LYS A 13 31.76 3.98 42.59
C LYS A 13 31.15 3.56 41.25
N ILE A 14 30.22 2.60 41.31
CA ILE A 14 29.31 2.20 40.21
C ILE A 14 28.20 3.23 39.92
N TRP A 15 28.29 4.44 40.47
CA TRP A 15 27.38 5.55 40.15
C TRP A 15 28.15 6.83 39.87
N GLY A 16 29.04 6.75 38.89
CA GLY A 16 29.49 7.88 38.09
C GLY A 16 29.08 7.60 36.65
N GLY A 17 27.99 8.20 36.20
CA GLY A 17 27.60 8.13 34.78
C GLY A 17 28.77 8.63 33.94
N GLY A 18 29.39 7.73 33.18
CA GLY A 18 30.68 7.98 32.55
C GLY A 18 31.05 6.98 31.48
N ASP A 19 31.50 5.78 31.84
CA ASP A 19 32.31 5.00 30.88
C ASP A 19 31.85 3.56 30.60
N GLU A 20 30.90 3.02 31.37
CA GLU A 20 30.34 1.69 31.10
C GLU A 20 28.84 1.77 30.86
N GLN A 21 28.47 1.99 29.60
CA GLN A 21 27.09 1.85 29.16
C GLN A 21 26.65 0.41 29.43
N PRO A 22 25.60 0.15 30.24
CA PRO A 22 25.06 -1.19 30.37
C PRO A 22 24.62 -1.61 28.96
N LEU A 23 25.22 -2.69 28.44
CA LEU A 23 25.05 -3.24 27.08
C LEU A 23 25.91 -2.66 25.93
N LYS A 24 26.85 -1.73 26.16
CA LYS A 24 27.70 -1.12 25.10
C LYS A 24 26.92 -0.59 23.87
N ALA A 25 25.62 -0.30 24.03
CA ALA A 25 24.75 0.13 22.95
C ALA A 25 24.78 1.65 22.83
N SER A 26 25.27 2.16 21.69
CA SER A 26 25.25 3.59 21.36
C SER A 26 23.84 4.17 21.53
N TYR A 27 23.73 5.35 22.16
CA TYR A 27 22.47 6.07 22.36
C TYR A 27 21.66 6.19 21.06
N GLY A 28 22.34 6.44 19.93
CA GLY A 28 21.69 6.52 18.63
C GLY A 28 21.08 5.19 18.15
N LYS A 29 21.66 4.04 18.52
CA LYS A 29 21.08 2.73 18.22
C LYS A 29 19.87 2.43 19.10
N LEU A 30 19.94 2.76 20.39
CA LEU A 30 18.82 2.58 21.31
C LEU A 30 17.60 3.43 20.91
N MET A 31 17.81 4.70 20.57
CA MET A 31 16.72 5.56 20.10
C MET A 31 16.11 5.06 18.79
N MET A 32 16.92 4.49 17.89
CA MET A 32 16.42 3.87 16.67
C MET A 32 15.50 2.69 16.97
N TRP A 33 15.85 1.83 17.93
CA TRP A 33 15.00 0.72 18.35
C TRP A 33 13.67 1.17 18.96
N PHE A 34 13.68 2.22 19.79
CA PHE A 34 12.44 2.80 20.33
C PHE A 34 11.55 3.37 19.23
N PHE A 35 12.15 4.07 18.25
CA PHE A 35 11.44 4.59 17.09
C PHE A 35 10.80 3.45 16.27
N ILE A 36 11.57 2.41 15.94
CA ILE A 36 11.08 1.23 15.21
C ILE A 36 9.95 0.53 15.97
N LEU A 37 10.09 0.37 17.29
CA LEU A 37 9.06 -0.26 18.12
C LEU A 37 7.76 0.55 18.13
N SER A 38 7.86 1.89 18.19
CA SER A 38 6.70 2.78 18.12
C SER A 38 5.96 2.65 16.78
N ASP A 39 6.70 2.62 15.68
CA ASP A 39 6.12 2.45 14.35
C ASP A 39 5.49 1.04 14.21
N ALA A 40 6.15 0.00 14.73
CA ALA A 40 5.64 -1.37 14.69
C ALA A 40 4.28 -1.51 15.42
N LEU A 41 4.13 -0.84 16.57
CA LEU A 41 2.86 -0.81 17.30
C LEU A 41 1.77 -0.06 16.52
N THR A 42 2.15 1.02 15.83
CA THR A 42 1.22 1.79 14.99
C THR A 42 0.70 0.95 13.82
N PHE A 43 1.57 0.26 13.09
CA PHE A 43 1.17 -0.68 12.03
C PHE A 43 0.33 -1.85 12.56
N SER A 44 0.68 -2.38 13.73
CA SER A 44 -0.07 -3.47 14.36
C SER A 44 -1.51 -3.06 14.68
N GLY A 45 -1.72 -1.82 15.16
CA GLY A 45 -3.06 -1.27 15.39
C GLY A 45 -3.90 -1.18 14.12
N PHE A 46 -3.31 -0.73 13.02
CA PHE A 46 -4.02 -0.65 11.73
C PHE A 46 -4.33 -2.03 11.15
N LEU A 47 -3.39 -2.97 11.20
CA LEU A 47 -3.62 -4.34 10.73
C LEU A 47 -4.68 -5.07 11.56
N ALA A 48 -4.72 -4.85 12.88
CA ALA A 48 -5.77 -5.39 13.73
C ALA A 48 -7.15 -4.80 13.40
N ALA A 49 -7.23 -3.49 13.17
CA ALA A 49 -8.47 -2.82 12.77
C ALA A 49 -8.98 -3.30 11.39
N TYR A 50 -8.07 -3.48 10.43
CA TYR A 50 -8.36 -4.10 9.14
C TYR A 50 -8.88 -5.52 9.32
N GLY A 51 -8.18 -6.36 10.10
CA GLY A 51 -8.60 -7.73 10.37
C GLY A 51 -10.00 -7.81 10.95
N PHE A 52 -10.32 -7.00 11.96
CA PHE A 52 -11.67 -6.94 12.55
C PHE A 52 -12.74 -6.51 11.53
N SER A 53 -12.43 -5.51 10.70
CA SER A 53 -13.36 -5.03 9.67
C SER A 53 -13.61 -6.10 8.61
N ARG A 54 -12.56 -6.81 8.18
CA ARG A 54 -12.66 -7.96 7.27
C ARG A 54 -13.52 -9.08 7.85
N PHE A 55 -13.32 -9.44 9.12
CA PHE A 55 -14.15 -10.46 9.79
C PHE A 55 -15.62 -10.06 9.87
N LYS A 56 -15.92 -8.79 10.13
CA LYS A 56 -17.30 -8.29 10.19
C LYS A 56 -17.99 -8.32 8.83
N PHE A 57 -17.26 -8.05 7.75
CA PHE A 57 -17.78 -7.92 6.39
C PHE A 57 -17.38 -9.09 5.47
N ILE A 58 -17.14 -10.27 6.04
CA ILE A 58 -16.57 -11.43 5.31
C ILE A 58 -17.36 -11.80 4.05
N ASN A 59 -18.69 -11.68 4.09
CA ASN A 59 -19.56 -12.03 2.95
C ASN A 59 -19.65 -10.94 1.88
N THR A 60 -19.02 -9.78 2.10
CA THR A 60 -19.08 -8.61 1.20
C THR A 60 -17.71 -8.04 0.87
N TRP A 61 -16.65 -8.60 1.46
CA TRP A 61 -15.29 -8.12 1.28
C TRP A 61 -14.78 -8.50 -0.11
N PRO A 62 -14.02 -7.62 -0.79
CA PRO A 62 -13.44 -7.95 -2.09
C PRO A 62 -12.50 -9.15 -2.00
N ILE A 63 -12.49 -9.94 -3.07
CA ILE A 63 -11.55 -11.04 -3.27
C ILE A 63 -10.28 -10.45 -3.91
N ALA A 64 -9.13 -10.61 -3.27
CA ALA A 64 -7.87 -9.99 -3.72
C ALA A 64 -7.51 -10.34 -5.18
N ASP A 65 -7.76 -11.59 -5.58
CA ASP A 65 -7.49 -12.10 -6.94
C ASP A 65 -8.28 -11.34 -8.03
N GLU A 66 -9.46 -10.81 -7.71
CA GLU A 66 -10.28 -10.03 -8.66
C GLU A 66 -9.89 -8.55 -8.69
N VAL A 67 -9.21 -8.07 -7.65
CA VAL A 67 -8.83 -6.65 -7.51
C VAL A 67 -7.46 -6.37 -8.13
N PHE A 68 -6.52 -7.32 -8.02
CA PHE A 68 -5.11 -7.09 -8.38
C PHE A 68 -4.68 -7.90 -9.61
N THR A 69 -5.29 -7.60 -10.75
CA THR A 69 -5.05 -8.28 -12.05
C THR A 69 -4.02 -7.57 -12.93
N HIS A 70 -3.70 -6.31 -12.65
CA HIS A 70 -2.95 -5.46 -13.56
C HIS A 70 -1.43 -5.70 -13.47
N PHE A 71 -0.79 -5.98 -14.61
CA PHE A 71 0.67 -6.04 -14.74
C PHE A 71 1.16 -5.00 -15.77
N PRO A 72 2.20 -4.20 -15.45
CA PRO A 72 2.68 -3.18 -16.38
C PRO A 72 3.25 -3.82 -17.65
N PHE A 73 2.79 -3.34 -18.81
CA PHE A 73 3.19 -3.80 -20.16
C PHE A 73 2.70 -5.20 -20.57
N LEU A 74 1.89 -5.89 -19.76
CA LEU A 74 1.20 -7.12 -20.13
C LEU A 74 -0.31 -6.90 -20.02
N HIS A 75 -0.94 -6.48 -21.13
CA HIS A 75 -2.39 -6.40 -21.22
C HIS A 75 -2.95 -7.76 -21.66
N GLY A 76 -3.87 -8.34 -20.90
CA GLY A 76 -4.58 -9.58 -21.25
C GLY A 76 -3.92 -10.89 -20.80
N VAL A 77 -3.03 -10.85 -19.79
CA VAL A 77 -2.59 -12.07 -19.10
C VAL A 77 -3.28 -12.10 -17.73
N ASP A 78 -4.17 -13.07 -17.52
CA ASP A 78 -4.77 -13.35 -16.21
C ASP A 78 -3.69 -13.89 -15.26
N ALA A 79 -2.90 -12.97 -14.72
CA ALA A 79 -1.87 -13.22 -13.74
C ALA A 79 -2.15 -12.40 -12.47
N PRO A 80 -3.24 -12.69 -11.74
CA PRO A 80 -3.52 -12.02 -10.48
C PRO A 80 -2.31 -12.09 -9.57
N MET A 81 -2.01 -10.99 -8.89
CA MET A 81 -1.00 -10.90 -7.84
C MET A 81 0.47 -11.08 -8.26
N TYR A 82 0.79 -11.46 -9.51
CA TYR A 82 2.20 -11.61 -9.94
C TYR A 82 2.96 -10.30 -9.90
N TYR A 83 2.30 -9.20 -10.24
CA TYR A 83 2.94 -7.89 -10.16
C TYR A 83 3.30 -7.52 -8.71
N VAL A 84 2.38 -7.76 -7.78
CA VAL A 84 2.59 -7.52 -6.35
C VAL A 84 3.66 -8.47 -5.79
N ALA A 85 3.66 -9.74 -6.20
CA ALA A 85 4.69 -10.70 -5.82
C ALA A 85 6.09 -10.28 -6.32
N LEU A 86 6.18 -9.75 -7.54
CA LEU A 86 7.41 -9.21 -8.10
C LEU A 86 7.89 -7.98 -7.30
N MET A 87 7.00 -7.06 -6.93
CA MET A 87 7.35 -5.92 -6.08
C MET A 87 7.93 -6.38 -4.73
N THR A 88 7.26 -7.33 -4.07
CA THR A 88 7.70 -7.89 -2.79
C THR A 88 9.05 -8.59 -2.93
N PHE A 89 9.27 -9.34 -4.03
CA PHE A 89 10.57 -9.94 -4.32
C PHE A 89 11.68 -8.89 -4.48
N ILE A 90 11.41 -7.79 -5.19
CA ILE A 90 12.35 -6.67 -5.37
C ILE A 90 12.69 -6.04 -4.01
N LEU A 91 11.70 -5.85 -3.14
CA LEU A 91 11.90 -5.25 -1.81
C LEU A 91 12.77 -6.14 -0.90
N ILE A 92 12.47 -7.45 -0.84
CA ILE A 92 13.27 -8.41 -0.08
C ILE A 92 14.71 -8.47 -0.62
N PHE A 93 14.88 -8.49 -1.94
CA PHE A 93 16.23 -8.46 -2.53
C PHE A 93 16.97 -7.15 -2.18
N SER A 94 16.28 -6.02 -2.22
CA SER A 94 16.78 -4.71 -1.81
C SER A 94 17.19 -4.65 -0.33
N SER A 95 16.53 -5.45 0.51
CA SER A 95 16.88 -5.65 1.92
C SER A 95 18.16 -6.46 2.06
N VAL A 96 18.31 -7.57 1.32
CA VAL A 96 19.56 -8.35 1.30
C VAL A 96 20.76 -7.50 0.86
N THR A 97 20.60 -6.66 -0.17
CA THR A 97 21.69 -5.77 -0.60
C THR A 97 22.05 -4.75 0.48
N MET A 98 21.10 -4.30 1.28
CA MET A 98 21.37 -3.40 2.41
C MET A 98 22.18 -4.09 3.51
N VAL A 99 21.88 -5.35 3.86
CA VAL A 99 22.70 -6.13 4.81
C VAL A 99 24.15 -6.22 4.34
N LEU A 100 24.35 -6.51 3.05
CA LEU A 100 25.68 -6.60 2.45
C LEU A 100 26.40 -5.24 2.44
N ALA A 101 25.66 -4.13 2.30
CA ALA A 101 26.21 -2.78 2.42
C ALA A 101 26.71 -2.51 3.84
N VAL A 102 25.95 -2.89 4.87
CA VAL A 102 26.33 -2.74 6.28
C VAL A 102 27.56 -3.58 6.61
N ASP A 103 27.61 -4.86 6.18
CA ASP A 103 28.78 -5.73 6.37
C ASP A 103 30.03 -5.18 5.67
N ALA A 104 29.89 -4.72 4.42
CA ALA A 104 30.97 -4.05 3.71
C ALA A 104 31.45 -2.78 4.43
N GLY A 105 30.55 -2.06 5.10
CA GLY A 105 30.84 -0.90 5.93
C GLY A 105 31.66 -1.25 7.17
N HIS A 106 31.34 -2.35 7.85
CA HIS A 106 32.15 -2.87 8.96
C HIS A 106 33.56 -3.27 8.52
N GLN A 107 33.70 -3.79 7.30
CA GLN A 107 34.99 -4.13 6.71
C GLN A 107 35.72 -2.92 6.09
N MET A 108 35.17 -1.70 6.22
CA MET A 108 35.71 -0.45 5.66
C MET A 108 35.89 -0.49 4.12
N LYS A 109 35.12 -1.33 3.41
CA LYS A 109 35.23 -1.52 1.95
C LYS A 109 34.30 -0.57 1.21
N LYS A 110 34.69 0.72 1.13
CA LYS A 110 33.89 1.80 0.51
C LYS A 110 33.28 1.42 -0.85
N ASN A 111 34.08 0.91 -1.79
CA ASN A 111 33.59 0.60 -3.13
C ASN A 111 32.45 -0.44 -3.12
N LYS A 112 32.49 -1.40 -2.19
CA LYS A 112 31.41 -2.39 -2.03
C LYS A 112 30.16 -1.76 -1.41
N VAL A 113 30.33 -0.90 -0.41
CA VAL A 113 29.23 -0.15 0.22
C VAL A 113 28.48 0.67 -0.84
N ILE A 114 29.21 1.37 -1.71
CA ILE A 114 28.62 2.16 -2.80
C ILE A 114 27.75 1.29 -3.70
N TRP A 115 28.29 0.17 -4.22
CA TRP A 115 27.52 -0.71 -5.12
C TRP A 115 26.28 -1.30 -4.44
N TYR A 116 26.41 -1.79 -3.21
CA TYR A 116 25.28 -2.39 -2.50
C TYR A 116 24.20 -1.36 -2.14
N MET A 117 24.58 -0.18 -1.67
CA MET A 117 23.63 0.91 -1.41
C MET A 117 22.93 1.38 -2.69
N PHE A 118 23.66 1.44 -3.82
CA PHE A 118 23.08 1.78 -5.11
C PHE A 118 21.96 0.81 -5.52
N PHE A 119 22.19 -0.50 -5.38
CA PHE A 119 21.16 -1.50 -5.65
C PHE A 119 19.97 -1.38 -4.70
N THR A 120 20.20 -1.11 -3.41
CA THR A 120 19.10 -0.86 -2.46
C THR A 120 18.27 0.36 -2.85
N ILE A 121 18.90 1.46 -3.26
CA ILE A 121 18.17 2.67 -3.69
C ILE A 121 17.33 2.38 -4.93
N ILE A 122 17.87 1.67 -5.92
CA ILE A 122 17.12 1.27 -7.11
C ILE A 122 15.91 0.42 -6.73
N GLY A 123 16.09 -0.60 -5.89
CA GLY A 123 15.01 -1.46 -5.43
C GLY A 123 13.89 -0.65 -4.76
N GLY A 124 14.25 0.27 -3.87
CA GLY A 124 13.31 1.17 -3.20
C GLY A 124 12.57 2.12 -4.14
N VAL A 125 13.26 2.73 -5.12
CA VAL A 125 12.63 3.62 -6.11
C VAL A 125 11.68 2.85 -7.02
N VAL A 126 12.09 1.67 -7.49
CA VAL A 126 11.23 0.81 -8.32
C VAL A 126 9.98 0.40 -7.54
N PHE A 127 10.13 0.05 -6.26
CA PHE A 127 9.00 -0.29 -5.40
C PHE A 127 8.01 0.88 -5.23
N VAL A 128 8.48 2.08 -4.88
CA VAL A 128 7.59 3.25 -4.71
C VAL A 128 6.91 3.63 -6.02
N GLY A 129 7.63 3.57 -7.14
CA GLY A 129 7.05 3.80 -8.47
C GLY A 129 5.99 2.76 -8.84
N SER A 130 6.22 1.50 -8.46
CA SER A 130 5.29 0.40 -8.69
C SER A 130 4.00 0.54 -7.87
N GLN A 131 4.12 0.94 -6.60
CA GLN A 131 2.97 1.26 -5.75
C GLN A 131 2.16 2.44 -6.29
N ALA A 132 2.83 3.52 -6.72
CA ALA A 132 2.15 4.67 -7.31
C ALA A 132 1.38 4.30 -8.59
N TRP A 133 1.94 3.40 -9.40
CA TRP A 133 1.26 2.86 -10.58
C TRP A 133 0.06 1.99 -10.22
N GLU A 134 0.20 1.09 -9.24
CA GLU A 134 -0.92 0.26 -8.76
C GLU A 134 -2.07 1.13 -8.25
N TRP A 135 -1.77 2.17 -7.46
CA TRP A 135 -2.75 3.15 -7.03
C TRP A 135 -3.42 3.88 -8.18
N ALA A 136 -2.66 4.29 -9.21
CA ALA A 136 -3.24 4.98 -10.35
C ALA A 136 -4.23 4.10 -11.12
N ASN A 137 -3.93 2.82 -11.32
CA ASN A 137 -4.86 1.88 -11.95
C ASN A 137 -6.07 1.61 -11.05
N PHE A 138 -5.85 1.40 -9.75
CA PHE A 138 -6.92 1.14 -8.79
C PHE A 138 -7.89 2.34 -8.63
N ILE A 139 -7.38 3.57 -8.72
CA ILE A 139 -8.21 4.80 -8.70
C ILE A 139 -8.94 5.00 -10.02
N SER A 140 -8.33 4.65 -11.15
CA SER A 140 -8.96 4.81 -12.47
C SER A 140 -10.05 3.77 -12.72
N GLY A 141 -9.86 2.56 -12.18
CA GLY A 141 -10.74 1.42 -12.40
C GLY A 141 -10.65 0.83 -13.80
N GLU A 142 -11.08 -0.42 -13.94
CA GLU A 142 -11.06 -1.16 -15.21
C GLU A 142 -12.47 -1.53 -15.70
N TYR A 143 -13.34 -1.93 -14.77
CA TYR A 143 -14.66 -2.45 -15.12
C TYR A 143 -15.79 -1.46 -14.87
N GLY A 144 -15.69 -0.63 -13.83
CA GLY A 144 -16.83 0.14 -13.35
C GLY A 144 -17.91 -0.74 -12.71
N ALA A 145 -18.68 -0.15 -11.80
CA ALA A 145 -19.74 -0.82 -11.08
C ALA A 145 -20.92 0.13 -10.81
N VAL A 146 -22.07 -0.41 -10.41
CA VAL A 146 -23.24 0.39 -10.00
C VAL A 146 -23.41 0.32 -8.49
N GLU A 147 -23.46 1.49 -7.86
CA GLU A 147 -23.79 1.62 -6.45
C GLU A 147 -25.30 1.61 -6.25
N THR A 148 -25.75 0.84 -5.26
CA THR A 148 -27.15 0.75 -4.89
C THR A 148 -27.53 1.71 -3.75
N ASN A 149 -28.82 2.00 -3.60
CA ASN A 149 -29.37 2.80 -2.49
C ASN A 149 -28.97 2.30 -1.09
N GLY A 150 -28.58 1.02 -0.95
CA GLY A 150 -28.08 0.43 0.29
C GLY A 150 -26.56 0.50 0.48
N GLY A 151 -25.82 1.24 -0.35
CA GLY A 151 -24.36 1.33 -0.33
C GLY A 151 -23.66 0.04 -0.76
N LYS A 152 -24.38 -0.85 -1.46
CA LYS A 152 -23.83 -2.10 -2.01
C LYS A 152 -23.49 -1.93 -3.47
N ILE A 153 -22.48 -2.65 -3.93
CA ILE A 153 -21.99 -2.58 -5.30
C ILE A 153 -22.51 -3.76 -6.13
N ILE A 154 -22.88 -3.44 -7.37
CA ILE A 154 -23.31 -4.35 -8.42
C ILE A 154 -22.28 -4.32 -9.54
N GLN A 155 -21.83 -5.50 -9.96
CA GLN A 155 -20.91 -5.70 -11.07
C GLN A 155 -21.61 -6.46 -12.19
N PHE A 156 -21.07 -6.38 -13.40
CA PHE A 156 -21.65 -7.01 -14.59
C PHE A 156 -20.79 -8.18 -15.04
N VAL A 157 -21.44 -9.29 -15.42
CA VAL A 157 -20.77 -10.49 -15.93
C VAL A 157 -21.44 -10.98 -17.20
N ASN A 158 -20.68 -11.66 -18.06
CA ASN A 158 -21.21 -12.38 -19.23
C ASN A 158 -21.84 -13.72 -18.83
N ALA A 159 -22.35 -14.46 -19.82
CA ALA A 159 -22.93 -15.78 -19.63
C ALA A 159 -21.89 -16.82 -19.16
N GLU A 160 -20.61 -16.61 -19.47
CA GLU A 160 -19.48 -17.42 -19.00
C GLU A 160 -19.04 -17.11 -17.54
N GLY A 161 -19.53 -16.01 -16.95
CA GLY A 161 -19.20 -15.58 -15.59
C GLY A 161 -17.98 -14.64 -15.47
N GLU A 162 -17.41 -14.20 -16.59
CA GLU A 162 -16.33 -13.21 -16.67
C GLU A 162 -16.87 -11.79 -16.50
N GLN A 163 -16.09 -10.93 -15.85
CA GLN A 163 -16.49 -9.55 -15.56
C GLN A 163 -16.41 -8.69 -16.83
N VAL A 164 -17.47 -7.92 -17.08
CA VAL A 164 -17.59 -7.06 -18.27
C VAL A 164 -17.54 -5.60 -17.85
N ALA A 165 -16.71 -4.81 -18.53
CA ALA A 165 -16.58 -3.38 -18.27
C ALA A 165 -17.78 -2.60 -18.79
N ILE A 166 -18.23 -1.58 -18.05
CA ILE A 166 -19.37 -0.71 -18.39
C ILE A 166 -19.15 -0.03 -19.76
N GLU A 167 -17.92 0.37 -20.07
CA GLU A 167 -17.55 0.97 -21.37
C GLU A 167 -17.88 0.08 -22.57
N SER A 168 -17.91 -1.24 -22.41
CA SER A 168 -18.17 -2.16 -23.53
C SER A 168 -19.64 -2.22 -23.95
N PHE A 169 -20.57 -1.80 -23.10
CA PHE A 169 -22.01 -1.94 -23.35
C PHE A 169 -22.84 -0.69 -23.06
N ALA A 170 -22.30 0.31 -22.35
CA ALA A 170 -23.00 1.57 -22.11
C ALA A 170 -23.31 2.27 -23.45
N VAL A 171 -24.52 2.80 -23.56
CA VAL A 171 -24.96 3.57 -24.73
C VAL A 171 -24.79 5.04 -24.42
N ASP A 172 -24.11 5.79 -25.31
CA ASP A 172 -24.00 7.25 -25.18
C ASP A 172 -25.40 7.88 -25.33
N LEU A 173 -25.94 8.42 -24.24
CA LEU A 173 -27.15 9.22 -24.26
C LEU A 173 -26.78 10.69 -24.15
N PRO A 174 -27.33 11.58 -25.01
CA PRO A 174 -27.04 13.00 -24.91
C PRO A 174 -27.53 13.53 -23.56
N SER A 175 -26.59 13.97 -22.72
CA SER A 175 -26.89 14.62 -21.45
C SER A 175 -26.22 15.98 -21.37
N ASP A 176 -27.02 17.01 -21.11
CA ASP A 176 -26.58 18.41 -21.04
C ASP A 176 -25.95 18.79 -19.68
N ARG A 177 -25.55 17.82 -18.84
CA ARG A 177 -25.02 18.13 -17.51
C ARG A 177 -23.56 18.60 -17.59
N THR A 178 -23.36 19.91 -17.55
CA THR A 178 -22.05 20.53 -17.38
C THR A 178 -21.65 20.57 -15.91
N ARG A 179 -20.44 20.12 -15.59
CA ARG A 179 -19.86 20.21 -14.24
C ARG A 179 -19.59 21.66 -13.86
N LEU A 180 -20.02 22.09 -12.68
CA LEU A 180 -19.65 23.39 -12.13
C LEU A 180 -18.19 23.40 -11.68
N THR A 181 -17.36 24.15 -12.41
CA THR A 181 -15.97 24.38 -12.03
C THR A 181 -15.85 25.46 -10.97
N ARG A 182 -14.73 25.51 -10.24
CA ARG A 182 -14.50 26.51 -9.18
C ARG A 182 -14.67 27.96 -9.65
N SER A 183 -14.43 28.25 -10.92
CA SER A 183 -14.62 29.57 -11.56
C SER A 183 -16.09 29.91 -11.83
N GLU A 184 -16.95 28.91 -11.90
CA GLU A 184 -18.36 29.03 -12.30
C GLU A 184 -19.32 28.74 -11.12
N ALA A 185 -18.80 28.12 -10.05
CA ALA A 185 -19.56 27.74 -8.87
C ALA A 185 -19.72 28.89 -7.86
N LEU A 186 -20.90 28.96 -7.24
CA LEU A 186 -21.14 29.83 -6.08
C LEU A 186 -20.22 29.41 -4.93
N TRP A 187 -19.63 30.40 -4.24
CA TRP A 187 -18.70 30.19 -3.11
C TRP A 187 -17.37 29.49 -3.44
N TYR A 188 -17.00 29.38 -4.72
CA TYR A 188 -15.77 28.70 -5.16
C TYR A 188 -15.69 27.22 -4.73
N GLU A 189 -16.84 26.58 -4.48
CA GLU A 189 -16.94 25.15 -4.20
C GLU A 189 -17.19 24.40 -5.52
N SER A 190 -16.22 23.64 -6.00
CA SER A 190 -16.39 22.82 -7.20
C SER A 190 -17.20 21.56 -6.91
N GLU A 191 -18.07 21.15 -7.83
CA GLU A 191 -18.72 19.84 -7.76
C GLU A 191 -17.70 18.70 -7.92
N SER A 192 -18.02 17.54 -7.33
CA SER A 192 -17.30 16.28 -7.55
C SER A 192 -17.26 15.93 -9.04
N SER A 193 -16.28 15.12 -9.45
CA SER A 193 -16.21 14.64 -10.82
C SER A 193 -17.50 13.90 -11.18
N LEU A 194 -18.06 14.23 -12.34
CA LEU A 194 -19.17 13.46 -12.89
C LEU A 194 -18.65 12.08 -13.30
N PRO A 195 -19.43 11.01 -13.07
CA PRO A 195 -19.09 9.70 -13.62
C PRO A 195 -19.07 9.79 -15.14
N LYS A 196 -18.19 9.00 -15.80
CA LYS A 196 -18.08 8.98 -17.26
C LYS A 196 -19.40 8.53 -17.91
N TYR A 197 -20.13 7.63 -17.24
CA TYR A 197 -21.42 7.11 -17.67
C TYR A 197 -22.52 7.38 -16.63
N GLN A 198 -23.73 7.63 -17.11
CA GLN A 198 -24.92 7.77 -16.27
C GLN A 198 -25.60 6.43 -16.05
N LEU A 199 -26.33 6.31 -14.94
CA LEU A 199 -27.10 5.10 -14.67
C LEU A 199 -28.01 4.73 -15.84
N ALA A 200 -28.71 5.72 -16.42
CA ALA A 200 -29.62 5.51 -17.55
C ALA A 200 -28.93 4.88 -18.79
N GLU A 201 -27.72 5.31 -19.10
CA GLU A 201 -26.91 4.78 -20.21
C GLU A 201 -26.55 3.31 -19.99
N VAL A 202 -26.24 2.97 -18.73
CA VAL A 202 -25.95 1.60 -18.30
C VAL A 202 -27.21 0.74 -18.30
N ILE A 203 -28.37 1.26 -17.89
CA ILE A 203 -29.64 0.51 -17.93
C ILE A 203 -30.02 0.16 -19.37
N GLU A 204 -29.97 1.14 -20.28
CA GLU A 204 -30.32 0.93 -21.68
C GLU A 204 -29.31 0.01 -22.38
N GLY A 205 -28.01 0.18 -22.12
CA GLY A 205 -26.96 -0.74 -22.58
C GLY A 205 -27.11 -2.16 -22.06
N PHE A 206 -27.50 -2.32 -20.80
CA PHE A 206 -27.78 -3.63 -20.21
C PHE A 206 -29.02 -4.27 -20.84
N LYS A 207 -30.09 -3.51 -21.12
CA LYS A 207 -31.29 -4.00 -21.81
C LYS A 207 -30.99 -4.46 -23.24
N ALA A 208 -30.08 -3.78 -23.94
CA ALA A 208 -29.68 -4.13 -25.30
C ALA A 208 -28.93 -5.47 -25.38
N ASN A 209 -28.23 -5.87 -24.31
CA ASN A 209 -27.42 -7.08 -24.26
C ASN A 209 -28.09 -8.16 -23.38
N PRO A 210 -28.73 -9.19 -23.96
CA PRO A 210 -29.45 -10.21 -23.21
C PRO A 210 -28.55 -11.16 -22.41
N ASP A 211 -27.29 -11.29 -22.82
CA ASP A 211 -26.32 -12.23 -22.23
C ASP A 211 -25.62 -11.68 -20.97
N LEU A 212 -25.88 -10.42 -20.60
CA LEU A 212 -25.31 -9.81 -19.39
C LEU A 212 -26.15 -10.13 -18.16
N LEU A 213 -25.45 -10.42 -17.05
CA LEU A 213 -26.05 -10.67 -15.74
C LEU A 213 -25.45 -9.76 -14.69
N VAL A 214 -26.20 -9.54 -13.61
CA VAL A 214 -25.72 -8.78 -12.45
C VAL A 214 -25.12 -9.72 -11.41
N ARG A 215 -23.88 -9.43 -11.04
CA ARG A 215 -23.16 -10.03 -9.93
C ARG A 215 -23.26 -9.13 -8.71
N THR A 216 -23.73 -9.69 -7.60
CA THR A 216 -23.81 -8.96 -6.32
C THR A 216 -22.51 -9.08 -5.54
N GLN A 217 -22.26 -8.14 -4.63
CA GLN A 217 -21.14 -8.21 -3.69
C GLN A 217 -21.20 -9.37 -2.67
N LEU A 218 -22.31 -10.14 -2.61
CA LEU A 218 -22.47 -11.19 -1.62
C LEU A 218 -21.75 -12.47 -2.06
N ILE A 219 -20.90 -13.00 -1.20
CA ILE A 219 -20.19 -14.27 -1.41
C ILE A 219 -21.11 -15.43 -0.98
N ALA A 220 -21.34 -16.38 -1.88
CA ALA A 220 -22.10 -17.60 -1.62
C ALA A 220 -21.23 -18.64 -0.91
N GLU A 221 -21.85 -19.72 -0.41
CA GLU A 221 -21.13 -20.78 0.36
C GLU A 221 -20.00 -21.47 -0.41
N ASN A 222 -19.99 -21.35 -1.75
CA ASN A 222 -18.94 -21.86 -2.63
C ASN A 222 -17.71 -20.92 -2.76
N GLY A 223 -17.70 -19.78 -2.07
CA GLY A 223 -16.62 -18.78 -2.14
C GLY A 223 -16.67 -17.86 -3.35
N GLN A 224 -17.67 -18.00 -4.23
CA GLN A 224 -17.90 -17.13 -5.39
C GLN A 224 -19.03 -16.14 -5.12
N LYS A 225 -19.00 -15.00 -5.80
CA LYS A 225 -20.06 -13.99 -5.71
C LYS A 225 -21.37 -14.48 -6.33
N THR A 226 -22.50 -14.16 -5.70
CA THR A 226 -23.83 -14.56 -6.18
C THR A 226 -24.20 -13.80 -7.45
N ILE A 227 -24.41 -14.55 -8.54
CA ILE A 227 -24.94 -14.06 -9.82
C ILE A 227 -26.46 -14.18 -9.79
N LEU A 228 -27.16 -13.09 -10.12
CA LEU A 228 -28.62 -13.05 -10.16
C LEU A 228 -29.15 -13.53 -11.50
N SER A 229 -30.39 -14.03 -11.51
CA SER A 229 -31.10 -14.28 -12.77
C SER A 229 -31.36 -12.98 -13.53
N ARG A 230 -31.66 -13.07 -14.83
CA ARG A 230 -31.84 -11.88 -15.68
C ARG A 230 -32.98 -10.97 -15.21
N GLU A 231 -34.11 -11.55 -14.83
CA GLU A 231 -35.28 -10.79 -14.34
C GLU A 231 -34.97 -10.09 -13.02
N GLU A 232 -34.30 -10.80 -12.10
CA GLU A 232 -33.84 -10.23 -10.83
C GLU A 232 -32.76 -9.16 -11.04
N SER A 233 -31.87 -9.34 -12.01
CA SER A 233 -30.83 -8.37 -12.37
C SER A 233 -31.42 -7.04 -12.82
N LEU A 234 -32.42 -7.08 -13.71
CA LEU A 234 -33.14 -5.89 -14.17
C LEU A 234 -33.89 -5.21 -13.02
N ALA A 235 -34.63 -5.98 -12.22
CA ALA A 235 -35.35 -5.46 -11.07
C ALA A 235 -34.40 -4.82 -10.05
N LYS A 236 -33.21 -5.39 -9.83
CA LYS A 236 -32.19 -4.85 -8.93
C LYS A 236 -31.63 -3.53 -9.46
N LEU A 237 -31.33 -3.46 -10.75
CA LEU A 237 -30.75 -2.28 -11.38
C LEU A 237 -31.75 -1.10 -11.41
N GLU A 238 -33.01 -1.35 -11.76
CA GLU A 238 -34.03 -0.30 -11.88
C GLU A 238 -34.53 0.21 -10.52
N ASN A 239 -34.67 -0.65 -9.51
CA ASN A 239 -35.20 -0.25 -8.20
C ASN A 239 -34.11 0.25 -7.25
N ASP A 240 -32.93 -0.38 -7.27
CA ASP A 240 -31.88 -0.11 -6.28
C ASP A 240 -30.71 0.70 -6.84
N GLY A 241 -30.55 0.82 -8.17
CA GLY A 241 -29.44 1.56 -8.78
C GLY A 241 -29.49 3.05 -8.45
N MET A 242 -28.40 3.58 -7.90
CA MET A 242 -28.28 5.01 -7.58
C MET A 242 -27.36 5.72 -8.59
N GLN A 243 -26.13 5.24 -8.74
CA GLN A 243 -25.12 5.87 -9.58
C GLN A 243 -24.06 4.88 -10.06
N VAL A 244 -23.36 5.25 -11.13
CA VAL A 244 -22.20 4.51 -11.65
C VAL A 244 -20.95 4.96 -10.89
N VAL A 245 -20.13 4.01 -10.49
CA VAL A 245 -18.85 4.20 -9.80
C VAL A 245 -17.77 3.55 -10.63
N GLU A 246 -16.72 4.30 -10.96
CA GLU A 246 -15.53 3.80 -11.63
C GLU A 246 -14.34 3.93 -10.68
N GLY A 247 -13.55 2.87 -10.55
CA GLY A 247 -12.38 2.84 -9.69
C GLY A 247 -12.71 2.84 -8.20
N ALA A 248 -11.68 3.12 -7.41
CA ALA A 248 -11.77 3.23 -5.96
C ALA A 248 -11.29 4.58 -5.45
N ASN A 249 -12.11 5.19 -4.60
CA ASN A 249 -11.77 6.36 -3.81
C ASN A 249 -12.25 6.16 -2.36
N LEU A 250 -12.06 7.17 -1.51
CA LEU A 250 -12.41 7.11 -0.07
C LEU A 250 -13.92 7.11 0.20
N VAL A 251 -14.76 7.34 -0.81
CA VAL A 251 -16.22 7.47 -0.67
C VAL A 251 -16.93 6.37 -1.44
N HIS A 252 -16.48 6.09 -2.66
CA HIS A 252 -17.04 5.11 -3.58
C HIS A 252 -15.96 4.12 -4.01
N ASN A 253 -16.31 2.84 -4.06
CA ASN A 253 -15.37 1.76 -4.35
C ASN A 253 -16.04 0.73 -5.25
N GLU A 254 -15.54 0.50 -6.46
CA GLU A 254 -16.09 -0.49 -7.39
C GLU A 254 -15.86 -1.95 -6.96
N TYR A 255 -14.92 -2.18 -6.04
CA TYR A 255 -14.50 -3.54 -5.64
C TYR A 255 -15.26 -4.07 -4.42
N GLY A 256 -15.88 -3.21 -3.62
CA GLY A 256 -16.59 -3.63 -2.40
C GLY A 256 -16.91 -2.47 -1.45
N PRO A 257 -17.02 -2.70 -0.13
CA PRO A 257 -17.34 -1.63 0.81
C PRO A 257 -16.27 -0.52 0.79
N PRO A 258 -16.64 0.76 1.00
CA PRO A 258 -15.69 1.87 1.04
C PRO A 258 -14.57 1.67 2.07
N LEU A 259 -14.87 1.01 3.19
CA LEU A 259 -13.90 0.66 4.23
C LEU A 259 -12.70 -0.14 3.71
N PHE A 260 -12.88 -0.97 2.68
CA PHE A 260 -11.77 -1.69 2.08
C PHE A 260 -10.77 -0.71 1.45
N ALA A 261 -11.26 0.21 0.61
CA ALA A 261 -10.44 1.22 -0.04
C ALA A 261 -9.77 2.13 0.99
N ASP A 262 -10.49 2.54 2.05
CA ASP A 262 -9.94 3.34 3.14
C ASP A 262 -8.74 2.66 3.82
N PHE A 263 -8.89 1.40 4.25
CA PHE A 263 -7.78 0.66 4.86
C PHE A 263 -6.65 0.38 3.88
N PHE A 264 -6.98 0.06 2.63
CA PHE A 264 -5.99 -0.19 1.58
C PHE A 264 -5.11 1.04 1.35
N PHE A 265 -5.71 2.19 0.97
CA PHE A 265 -4.97 3.42 0.71
C PHE A 265 -4.24 3.95 1.94
N PHE A 266 -4.85 3.85 3.12
CA PHE A 266 -4.24 4.36 4.33
C PHE A 266 -3.03 3.52 4.77
N ILE A 267 -3.16 2.19 4.83
CA ILE A 267 -2.07 1.30 5.29
C ILE A 267 -0.94 1.26 4.27
N THR A 268 -1.26 1.04 2.99
CA THR A 268 -0.23 1.01 1.93
C THR A 268 0.39 2.39 1.71
N GLY A 269 -0.37 3.47 1.89
CA GLY A 269 0.13 4.84 1.76
C GLY A 269 1.03 5.25 2.90
N PHE A 270 0.64 4.92 4.14
CA PHE A 270 1.49 5.13 5.32
C PHE A 270 2.79 4.33 5.21
N HIS A 271 2.72 3.09 4.74
CA HIS A 271 3.91 2.30 4.43
C HIS A 271 4.75 2.93 3.30
N GLY A 272 4.12 3.34 2.20
CA GLY A 272 4.77 3.98 1.06
C GLY A 272 5.51 5.26 1.47
N PHE A 273 4.96 6.03 2.41
CA PHE A 273 5.64 7.19 3.00
C PHE A 273 6.91 6.79 3.77
N HIS A 274 6.88 5.69 4.54
CA HIS A 274 8.08 5.18 5.22
C HIS A 274 9.15 4.76 4.21
N VAL A 275 8.78 3.99 3.17
CA VAL A 275 9.71 3.60 2.10
C VAL A 275 10.28 4.83 1.41
N PHE A 276 9.44 5.78 1.01
CA PHE A 276 9.86 7.00 0.34
C PHE A 276 10.86 7.81 1.18
N SER A 277 10.57 8.01 2.47
CA SER A 277 11.49 8.68 3.39
C SER A 277 12.80 7.89 3.56
N GLY A 278 12.72 6.56 3.63
CA GLY A 278 13.88 5.66 3.67
C GLY A 278 14.75 5.76 2.41
N VAL A 279 14.14 5.89 1.23
CA VAL A 279 14.85 6.06 -0.05
C VAL A 279 15.61 7.39 -0.03
N ILE A 280 14.97 8.48 0.42
CA ILE A 280 15.62 9.78 0.55
C ILE A 280 16.82 9.70 1.50
N ILE A 281 16.64 9.07 2.66
CA ILE A 281 17.72 8.90 3.65
C ILE A 281 18.86 8.06 3.06
N ASN A 282 18.54 6.98 2.34
CA ASN A 282 19.54 6.15 1.65
C ASN A 282 20.32 6.94 0.60
N ILE A 283 19.66 7.80 -0.19
CA ILE A 283 20.31 8.69 -1.16
C ILE A 283 21.28 9.65 -0.45
N ILE A 284 20.86 10.26 0.65
CA ILE A 284 21.71 11.18 1.43
C ILE A 284 22.96 10.45 1.95
N ILE A 285 22.80 9.25 2.51
CA ILE A 285 23.94 8.47 3.00
C ILE A 285 24.82 7.99 1.85
N PHE A 286 24.24 7.58 0.73
CA PHE A 286 24.98 7.17 -0.46
C PHE A 286 25.90 8.29 -0.97
N ILE A 287 25.39 9.52 -1.06
CA ILE A 287 26.19 10.71 -1.39
C ILE A 287 27.32 10.90 -0.36
N ASN A 288 27.03 10.78 0.94
CA ASN A 288 28.03 10.91 2.00
C ASN A 288 29.12 9.82 1.95
N VAL A 289 28.78 8.60 1.53
CA VAL A 289 29.73 7.50 1.31
C VAL A 289 30.64 7.84 0.13
N ILE A 290 30.09 8.30 -1.00
CA ILE A 290 30.87 8.71 -2.18
C ILE A 290 31.86 9.81 -1.81
N LEU A 291 31.40 10.84 -1.09
CA LEU A 291 32.22 11.96 -0.61
C LEU A 291 33.30 11.54 0.41
N GLY A 292 33.33 10.29 0.86
CA GLY A 292 34.34 9.77 1.80
C GLY A 292 34.15 10.28 3.23
N THR A 293 32.98 10.82 3.57
CA THR A 293 32.70 11.38 4.90
C THR A 293 32.87 10.32 6.00
N TYR A 294 32.50 9.07 5.73
CA TYR A 294 32.57 7.97 6.70
C TYR A 294 33.97 7.36 6.84
N GLU A 295 34.77 7.34 5.76
CA GLU A 295 36.19 6.98 5.84
C GLU A 295 36.95 7.99 6.73
N ARG A 296 36.64 9.28 6.58
CA ARG A 296 37.23 10.35 7.41
C ARG A 296 36.78 10.28 8.88
N ARG A 297 35.59 9.76 9.14
CA ARG A 297 35.06 9.57 10.52
C ARG A 297 35.48 8.24 11.16
N GLY A 298 36.01 7.29 10.38
CA GLY A 298 36.46 5.98 10.87
C GLY A 298 35.32 5.04 11.32
N SER A 299 34.06 5.36 11.01
CA SER A 299 32.90 4.56 11.41
C SER A 299 31.76 4.68 10.41
N TYR A 300 31.16 3.52 10.06
CA TYR A 300 29.98 3.39 9.21
C TYR A 300 28.67 3.21 10.02
N GLU A 301 28.66 3.58 11.30
CA GLU A 301 27.48 3.43 12.19
C GLU A 301 26.19 4.08 11.64
N MET A 302 26.31 5.11 10.80
CA MET A 302 25.14 5.72 10.15
C MET A 302 24.50 4.82 9.08
N VAL A 303 25.31 4.06 8.34
CA VAL A 303 24.81 3.08 7.37
C VAL A 303 24.07 1.96 8.10
N GLU A 304 24.57 1.52 9.26
CA GLU A 304 23.92 0.51 10.09
C GLU A 304 22.55 0.98 10.62
N LYS A 305 22.46 2.21 11.15
CA LYS A 305 21.19 2.77 11.64
C LYS A 305 20.11 2.84 10.55
N VAL A 306 20.50 3.26 9.35
CA VAL A 306 19.58 3.34 8.22
C VAL A 306 19.28 1.97 7.63
N GLY A 307 20.23 1.05 7.66
CA GLY A 307 19.98 -0.36 7.35
C GLY A 307 18.92 -0.96 8.26
N LEU A 308 18.99 -0.73 9.57
CA LEU A 308 17.96 -1.16 10.53
C LEU A 308 16.57 -0.60 10.20
N TYR A 309 16.49 0.69 9.84
CA TYR A 309 15.23 1.29 9.37
C TYR A 309 14.70 0.57 8.14
N TRP A 310 15.57 0.37 7.14
CA TRP A 310 15.20 -0.21 5.86
C TRP A 310 14.69 -1.65 6.01
N HIS A 311 15.34 -2.45 6.85
CA HIS A 311 14.88 -3.81 7.17
C HIS A 311 13.55 -3.83 7.90
N PHE A 312 13.33 -2.88 8.81
CA PHE A 312 12.04 -2.77 9.50
C PHE A 312 10.91 -2.45 8.52
N VAL A 313 11.12 -1.50 7.61
CA VAL A 313 10.12 -1.14 6.60
C VAL A 313 9.82 -2.35 5.70
N ASP A 314 10.84 -3.06 5.22
CA ASP A 314 10.68 -4.29 4.43
C ASP A 314 9.88 -5.38 5.18
N LEU A 315 10.19 -5.60 6.46
CA LEU A 315 9.46 -6.56 7.31
C LEU A 315 7.98 -6.19 7.45
N VAL A 316 7.66 -4.91 7.65
CA VAL A 316 6.27 -4.44 7.70
C VAL A 316 5.55 -4.73 6.38
N TRP A 317 6.23 -4.53 5.24
CA TRP A 317 5.64 -4.84 3.94
C TRP A 317 5.25 -6.30 3.79
N VAL A 318 6.09 -7.23 4.25
CA VAL A 318 5.78 -8.67 4.19
C VAL A 318 4.46 -8.99 4.93
N PHE A 319 4.20 -8.33 6.06
CA PHE A 319 2.93 -8.47 6.77
C PHE A 319 1.76 -7.82 6.02
N VAL A 320 1.92 -6.59 5.52
CA VAL A 320 0.89 -5.91 4.72
C VAL A 320 0.53 -6.75 3.49
N PHE A 321 1.54 -7.25 2.78
CA PHE A 321 1.40 -8.14 1.63
C PHE A 321 0.57 -9.39 2.01
N THR A 322 0.91 -10.04 3.11
CA THR A 322 0.22 -11.26 3.55
C THR A 322 -1.25 -11.00 3.87
N PHE A 323 -1.58 -9.92 4.59
CA PHE A 323 -2.96 -9.65 5.01
C PHE A 323 -3.87 -9.09 3.92
N PHE A 324 -3.32 -8.38 2.93
CA PHE A 324 -4.12 -7.79 1.85
C PHE A 324 -4.20 -8.68 0.61
N TYR A 325 -3.13 -9.39 0.28
CA TYR A 325 -3.04 -10.10 -0.99
C TYR A 325 -3.16 -11.61 -0.85
N LEU A 326 -2.77 -12.21 0.29
CA LEU A 326 -2.79 -13.68 0.45
C LEU A 326 -3.96 -14.22 1.29
N VAL A 327 -4.45 -13.46 2.27
CA VAL A 327 -5.33 -13.97 3.35
C VAL A 327 -6.79 -13.57 3.20
#